data_AF-A0AAD7I3F6-F1
#
_entry.id   AF-A0AAD7I3F6-F1
#
_cell.length_a   1.000
_cell.length_b   1.000
_cell.length_c   1.000
_cell.angle_alpha   90.00
_cell.angle_beta   90.00
_cell.angle_gamma   90.00
#
_symmetry.space_group_name_H-M   'P 1'
#
loop_
_entity.id
_entity.type
_entity.pdbx_description
1 polymer ?
#
loop_
_entity_poly.entity_id
_entity_poly.type
_entity_poly.pdbx_seq_one_letter_code
_entity_poly.pdbx_strand_id
1 'polypeptide(L)'
;MQIFSSLKQRLPSTLLTHISITSKTLPRRAGHLEPPAITIKTLELLFDFTYLTSVELRPPTGIDVTDDDVLSLANAWPYLERLSFRARSRNQPPRATLTSLLHLAEHCPELQILEMMVDASTVPPIERSVHRARVLQDTLVQWTIGRSLITSPLQVARFLSAIFPELDDINQEAEYSDDEDGNEGDEEALSMWEDVEMFLPKCREIREEERFWGRQSQARSRAQSQEL
;
A
#
# COMPACT_ATOMS: atom_id res chain seq x y z
N MET A 1 24.90 -2.58 6.19
CA MET A 1 24.61 -2.24 4.78
C MET A 1 25.38 -1.00 4.33
N GLN A 2 26.61 -1.16 3.85
CA GLN A 2 27.41 -0.05 3.29
C GLN A 2 26.84 0.51 1.98
N ILE A 3 25.91 -0.21 1.34
CA ILE A 3 25.40 0.14 0.02
C ILE A 3 24.59 1.44 0.04
N PHE A 4 23.62 1.60 0.94
CA PHE A 4 22.80 2.83 1.00
C PHE A 4 23.62 4.05 1.42
N SER A 5 24.54 3.89 2.37
CA SER A 5 25.47 4.97 2.72
C SER A 5 26.38 5.36 1.55
N SER A 6 26.81 4.38 0.75
CA SER A 6 27.61 4.63 -0.45
C SER A 6 26.80 5.32 -1.54
N LEU A 7 25.53 4.96 -1.73
CA LEU A 7 24.63 5.64 -2.67
C LEU A 7 24.47 7.10 -2.26
N LYS A 8 24.12 7.36 -0.99
CA LYS A 8 23.99 8.72 -0.43
C LYS A 8 25.25 9.56 -0.59
N GLN A 9 26.44 8.96 -0.50
CA GLN A 9 27.72 9.68 -0.66
C GLN A 9 28.13 9.92 -2.11
N ARG A 10 27.71 9.05 -3.04
CA ARG A 10 28.25 9.01 -4.41
C ARG A 10 27.28 9.49 -5.47
N LEU A 11 26.00 9.46 -5.19
CA LEU A 11 24.96 9.88 -6.14
C LEU A 11 24.32 11.18 -5.65
N PRO A 12 24.11 12.16 -6.55
CA PRO A 12 23.23 13.28 -6.25
C PRO A 12 21.80 12.75 -6.06
N SER A 13 21.04 13.46 -5.21
CA SER A 13 19.65 13.13 -4.87
C SER A 13 18.71 13.00 -6.07
N THR A 14 19.05 13.61 -7.20
CA THR A 14 18.22 13.65 -8.41
C THR A 14 18.43 12.49 -9.38
N LEU A 15 19.50 11.70 -9.23
CA LEU A 15 19.84 10.66 -10.21
C LEU A 15 19.25 9.28 -9.88
N LEU A 16 18.89 9.03 -8.62
CA LEU A 16 18.35 7.74 -8.22
C LEU A 16 16.82 7.77 -8.34
N THR A 17 16.30 7.18 -9.41
CA THR A 17 14.86 7.03 -9.65
C THR A 17 14.37 5.62 -9.37
N HIS A 18 15.26 4.62 -9.46
CA HIS A 18 14.92 3.21 -9.28
C HIS A 18 15.94 2.54 -8.36
N ILE A 19 15.45 1.78 -7.39
CA ILE A 19 16.27 0.89 -6.56
C ILE A 19 15.60 -0.47 -6.45
N SER A 20 16.36 -1.52 -6.76
CA SER A 20 15.93 -2.90 -6.61
C SER A 20 17.00 -3.71 -5.87
N ILE A 21 16.62 -4.31 -4.75
CA ILE A 21 17.46 -5.24 -3.98
C ILE A 21 16.63 -6.50 -3.75
N THR A 22 16.88 -7.52 -4.55
CA THR A 22 16.14 -8.78 -4.49
C THR A 22 17.05 -9.92 -4.07
N SER A 23 16.54 -10.79 -3.20
CA SER A 23 17.11 -12.11 -2.97
C SER A 23 16.18 -13.17 -3.53
N LYS A 24 16.76 -14.14 -4.24
CA LYS A 24 16.03 -15.33 -4.72
C LYS A 24 15.78 -16.34 -3.61
N THR A 25 16.32 -16.13 -2.41
CA THR A 25 16.13 -17.02 -1.28
C THR A 25 14.86 -16.63 -0.52
N LEU A 26 13.86 -17.50 -0.52
CA LEU A 26 12.69 -17.39 0.35
C LEU A 26 13.14 -17.28 1.82
N PRO A 27 12.37 -16.61 2.69
CA PRO A 27 12.55 -16.72 4.13
C PRO A 27 12.37 -18.21 4.51
N ARG A 28 13.47 -18.96 4.65
CA ARG A 28 13.40 -20.31 5.22
C ARG A 28 12.74 -20.21 6.59
N ARG A 29 12.08 -21.29 7.06
CA ARG A 29 11.64 -21.49 8.45
C ARG A 29 12.84 -21.27 9.39
N ALA A 30 13.11 -20.02 9.72
CA ALA A 30 14.35 -19.65 10.38
C ALA A 30 14.10 -19.83 11.87
N GLY A 31 14.49 -21.00 12.38
CA GLY A 31 14.71 -21.24 13.80
C GLY A 31 15.87 -20.41 14.39
N HIS A 32 16.45 -19.48 13.62
CA HIS A 32 17.38 -18.46 14.07
C HIS A 32 16.97 -17.11 13.47
N LEU A 33 16.53 -16.20 14.34
CA LEU A 33 16.23 -14.80 14.03
C LEU A 33 17.53 -14.07 13.67
N GLU A 34 18.01 -14.20 12.43
CA GLU A 34 19.01 -13.25 11.95
C GLU A 34 18.38 -11.84 11.95
N PRO A 35 19.09 -10.82 12.47
CA PRO A 35 18.57 -9.47 12.48
C PRO A 35 18.30 -9.02 11.04
N PRO A 36 17.19 -8.30 10.79
CA PRO A 36 16.83 -7.89 9.45
C PRO A 36 17.94 -7.06 8.81
N ALA A 37 18.41 -7.50 7.65
CA ALA A 37 19.49 -6.84 6.92
C ALA A 37 19.08 -5.44 6.45
N ILE A 38 17.79 -5.26 6.13
CA ILE A 38 17.16 -4.00 5.74
C ILE A 38 16.15 -3.63 6.83
N THR A 39 16.30 -2.43 7.38
CA THR A 39 15.38 -1.83 8.36
C THR A 39 14.98 -0.43 7.89
N ILE A 40 13.93 0.14 8.48
CA ILE A 40 13.54 1.53 8.16
C ILE A 40 14.69 2.52 8.35
N LYS A 41 15.49 2.37 9.43
CA LYS A 41 16.69 3.20 9.67
C LYS A 41 17.70 3.16 8.53
N THR A 42 17.79 2.03 7.84
CA THR A 42 18.65 1.94 6.66
C THR A 42 18.01 2.60 5.43
N LEU A 43 16.69 2.61 5.33
CA LEU A 43 15.94 3.30 4.28
C LEU A 43 15.91 4.81 4.44
N GLU A 44 15.99 5.33 5.67
CA GLU A 44 16.13 6.78 5.93
C GLU A 44 17.34 7.38 5.19
N LEU A 45 18.39 6.59 4.94
CA LEU A 45 19.54 7.01 4.14
C LEU A 45 19.19 7.29 2.67
N LEU A 46 18.04 6.81 2.21
CA LEU A 46 17.53 7.01 0.86
C LEU A 46 16.49 8.13 0.77
N PHE A 47 16.08 8.74 1.89
CA PHE A 47 15.03 9.77 1.89
C PHE A 47 15.45 11.07 1.19
N ASP A 48 16.76 11.30 1.03
CA ASP A 48 17.25 12.44 0.25
C ASP A 48 17.01 12.27 -1.27
N PHE A 49 16.77 11.05 -1.76
CA PHE A 49 16.50 10.77 -3.17
C PHE A 49 15.02 10.96 -3.50
N THR A 50 14.57 12.23 -3.48
CA THR A 50 13.16 12.58 -3.62
C THR A 50 12.53 12.22 -4.97
N TYR A 51 13.34 11.91 -5.98
CA TYR A 51 12.91 11.53 -7.33
C TYR A 51 12.79 10.00 -7.52
N LEU A 52 12.85 9.23 -6.43
CA LEU A 52 12.57 7.79 -6.47
C LEU A 52 11.14 7.54 -6.95
N THR A 53 11.03 6.82 -8.06
CA THR A 53 9.77 6.37 -8.67
C THR A 53 9.54 4.88 -8.46
N SER A 54 10.59 4.09 -8.23
CA SER A 54 10.46 2.64 -8.01
C SER A 54 11.38 2.14 -6.91
N VAL A 55 10.79 1.50 -5.91
CA VAL A 55 11.50 0.92 -4.77
C VAL A 55 11.05 -0.54 -4.60
N GLU A 56 11.94 -1.46 -4.94
CA GLU A 56 11.72 -2.90 -4.81
C GLU A 56 12.75 -3.48 -3.86
N LEU A 57 12.32 -3.90 -2.68
CA LEU A 57 13.20 -4.41 -1.64
C LEU A 57 12.65 -5.74 -1.14
N ARG A 58 13.37 -6.80 -1.50
CA ARG A 58 12.98 -8.19 -1.27
C ARG A 58 14.08 -8.96 -0.53
N PRO A 59 14.48 -8.54 0.69
CA PRO A 59 15.48 -9.25 1.48
C PRO A 59 14.93 -10.58 2.02
N PRO A 60 15.78 -11.57 2.34
CA PRO A 60 15.34 -12.86 2.85
C PRO A 60 14.54 -12.79 4.16
N THR A 61 14.74 -11.74 4.96
CA THR A 61 14.05 -11.54 6.23
C THR A 61 12.71 -10.80 6.10
N GLY A 62 12.37 -10.34 4.88
CA GLY A 62 11.31 -9.35 4.65
C GLY A 62 11.62 -7.99 5.27
N ILE A 63 10.67 -7.07 5.13
CA ILE A 63 10.75 -5.71 5.68
C ILE A 63 9.64 -5.52 6.72
N ASP A 64 10.00 -5.02 7.90
CA ASP A 64 9.03 -4.61 8.91
C ASP A 64 8.86 -3.09 8.84
N VAL A 65 7.63 -2.64 8.67
CA VAL A 65 7.24 -1.22 8.67
C VAL A 65 5.99 -1.01 9.51
N THR A 66 5.95 0.13 10.19
CA THR A 66 4.78 0.67 10.88
C THR A 66 4.10 1.75 10.04
N ASP A 67 2.93 2.22 10.48
CA ASP A 67 2.26 3.37 9.84
C ASP A 67 3.14 4.63 9.82
N ASP A 68 3.88 4.92 10.89
CA ASP A 68 4.81 6.06 10.96
C ASP A 68 5.99 5.92 9.99
N ASP A 69 6.48 4.70 9.81
CA ASP A 69 7.56 4.38 8.86
C ASP A 69 7.07 4.61 7.42
N VAL A 70 5.85 4.15 7.09
CA VAL A 70 5.24 4.36 5.78
C VAL A 70 4.93 5.83 5.53
N LEU A 71 4.46 6.58 6.53
CA LEU A 71 4.27 8.03 6.41
C LEU A 71 5.58 8.75 6.09
N SER A 72 6.66 8.39 6.79
CA SER A 72 7.98 8.99 6.57
C SER A 72 8.49 8.69 5.16
N LEU A 73 8.30 7.46 4.69
CA LEU A 73 8.64 7.02 3.34
C LEU A 73 7.84 7.75 2.26
N ALA A 74 6.52 7.84 2.44
CA ALA A 74 5.62 8.47 1.47
C ALA A 74 5.94 9.96 1.32
N ASN A 75 6.27 10.65 2.41
CA ASN A 75 6.75 12.04 2.38
C ASN A 75 8.10 12.19 1.68
N ALA A 76 9.00 11.22 1.82
CA ALA A 76 10.32 11.26 1.21
C ALA A 76 10.27 11.03 -0.31
N TRP A 77 9.34 10.20 -0.79
CA TRP A 77 9.25 9.78 -2.20
C TRP A 77 7.89 10.15 -2.82
N PRO A 78 7.62 11.45 -3.04
CA PRO A 78 6.33 11.90 -3.55
C PRO A 78 6.04 11.49 -5.01
N TYR A 79 7.06 11.06 -5.76
CA TYR A 79 6.93 10.59 -7.15
C TYR A 79 6.90 9.06 -7.27
N LEU A 80 6.67 8.35 -6.17
CA LEU A 80 6.69 6.90 -6.13
C LEU A 80 5.56 6.31 -6.99
N GLU A 81 5.92 5.52 -7.98
CA GLU A 81 5.03 4.76 -8.87
C GLU A 81 4.95 3.28 -8.48
N ARG A 82 6.02 2.74 -7.90
CA ARG A 82 6.15 1.33 -7.55
C ARG A 82 6.78 1.16 -6.18
N LEU A 83 6.05 0.52 -5.27
CA LEU A 83 6.56 0.12 -3.96
C LEU A 83 6.40 -1.38 -3.79
N SER A 84 7.51 -2.10 -3.61
CA SER A 84 7.50 -3.53 -3.35
C SER A 84 8.37 -3.86 -2.15
N PHE A 85 7.71 -4.18 -1.04
CA PHE A 85 8.33 -4.66 0.20
C PHE A 85 7.91 -6.09 0.43
N ARG A 86 8.86 -7.02 0.24
CA ARG A 86 8.63 -8.44 0.46
C ARG A 86 8.19 -8.70 1.90
N ALA A 87 7.18 -9.56 2.03
CA ALA A 87 6.66 -9.98 3.32
C ALA A 87 7.69 -10.68 4.21
N ARG A 88 7.48 -10.55 5.52
CA ARG A 88 8.23 -11.27 6.56
C ARG A 88 7.77 -12.72 6.68
N SER A 89 8.53 -13.51 7.44
CA SER A 89 8.18 -14.91 7.71
C SER A 89 6.84 -15.02 8.46
N ARG A 90 6.20 -16.19 8.33
CA ARG A 90 4.86 -16.53 8.86
C ARG A 90 4.61 -16.16 10.33
N ASN A 91 5.64 -16.04 11.16
CA ASN A 91 5.50 -15.86 12.60
C ASN A 91 5.38 -14.38 13.03
N GLN A 92 5.33 -13.44 12.09
CA GLN A 92 5.34 -12.01 12.40
C GLN A 92 4.22 -11.30 11.63
N PRO A 93 3.10 -10.97 12.30
CA PRO A 93 2.02 -10.24 11.66
C PRO A 93 2.50 -8.84 11.21
N PRO A 94 1.91 -8.29 10.14
CA PRO A 94 2.21 -6.94 9.70
C PRO A 94 1.88 -5.91 10.80
N ARG A 95 2.72 -4.87 10.91
CA ARG A 95 2.52 -3.75 11.83
C ARG A 95 1.96 -2.51 11.14
N ALA A 96 2.18 -2.38 9.83
CA ALA A 96 1.46 -1.44 8.99
C ALA A 96 -0.02 -1.84 8.93
N THR A 97 -0.90 -0.85 8.96
CA THR A 97 -2.35 -1.04 8.89
C THR A 97 -2.91 -0.38 7.63
N LEU A 98 -4.24 -0.36 7.47
CA LEU A 98 -4.88 0.43 6.43
C LEU A 98 -4.59 1.94 6.54
N THR A 99 -4.11 2.44 7.68
CA THR A 99 -3.61 3.82 7.82
C THR A 99 -2.37 4.07 6.95
N SER A 100 -1.46 3.10 6.83
CA SER A 100 -0.32 3.18 5.89
C SER A 100 -0.78 3.45 4.45
N LEU A 101 -1.90 2.85 4.04
CA LEU A 101 -2.45 3.07 2.70
C LEU A 101 -3.00 4.49 2.52
N LEU A 102 -3.55 5.11 3.58
CA LEU A 102 -3.95 6.53 3.53
C LEU A 102 -2.74 7.44 3.30
N HIS A 103 -1.63 7.17 4.00
CA HIS A 103 -0.41 7.95 3.83
C HIS A 103 0.14 7.85 2.40
N LEU A 104 0.16 6.64 1.82
CA LEU A 104 0.54 6.44 0.43
C LEU A 104 -0.42 7.17 -0.52
N ALA A 105 -1.73 7.07 -0.30
CA ALA A 105 -2.72 7.75 -1.13
C ALA A 105 -2.58 9.29 -1.08
N GLU A 106 -2.24 9.85 0.08
CA GLU A 106 -2.12 11.30 0.26
C GLU A 106 -0.80 11.87 -0.30
N HIS A 107 0.29 11.11 -0.18
CA HIS A 107 1.63 11.62 -0.46
C HIS A 107 2.28 11.06 -1.73
N CYS A 108 1.79 9.95 -2.27
CA CYS A 108 2.29 9.31 -3.49
C CYS A 108 1.19 9.26 -4.58
N PRO A 109 0.84 10.40 -5.20
CA PRO A 109 -0.25 10.48 -6.18
C PRO A 109 -0.04 9.58 -7.41
N GLU A 110 1.20 9.28 -7.77
CA GLU A 110 1.56 8.49 -8.96
C GLU A 110 1.70 6.98 -8.70
N LEU A 111 1.40 6.50 -7.49
CA LEU A 111 1.58 5.09 -7.10
C LEU A 111 0.68 4.15 -7.91
N GLN A 112 1.27 3.25 -8.70
CA GLN A 112 0.55 2.32 -9.59
C GLN A 112 0.53 0.88 -9.07
N ILE A 113 1.64 0.43 -8.48
CA ILE A 113 1.78 -0.94 -7.98
C ILE A 113 2.30 -0.91 -6.55
N LEU A 114 1.59 -1.65 -5.70
CA LEU A 114 1.95 -1.87 -4.31
C LEU A 114 2.13 -3.36 -4.04
N GLU A 115 3.25 -3.73 -3.42
CA GLU A 115 3.42 -5.00 -2.72
C GLU A 115 3.83 -4.66 -1.29
N MET A 116 2.91 -4.86 -0.34
CA MET A 116 3.12 -4.59 1.08
C MET A 116 2.02 -5.29 1.87
N MET A 117 2.41 -5.98 2.94
CA MET A 117 1.44 -6.56 3.87
C MET A 117 0.92 -5.51 4.84
N VAL A 118 -0.38 -5.58 5.14
CA VAL A 118 -1.02 -4.77 6.17
C VAL A 118 -1.89 -5.61 7.09
N ASP A 119 -2.10 -5.12 8.30
CA ASP A 119 -3.20 -5.55 9.15
C ASP A 119 -4.46 -4.75 8.79
N ALA A 120 -5.37 -5.38 8.05
CA ALA A 120 -6.68 -4.85 7.69
C ALA A 120 -7.81 -5.36 8.62
N SER A 121 -7.46 -5.83 9.82
CA SER A 121 -8.44 -6.27 10.82
C SER A 121 -9.28 -5.12 11.37
N THR A 122 -8.79 -3.89 11.24
CA THR A 122 -9.50 -2.67 11.64
C THR A 122 -9.48 -1.66 10.49
N VAL A 123 -10.65 -1.15 10.12
CA VAL A 123 -10.78 -0.13 9.07
C VAL A 123 -10.79 1.26 9.71
N PRO A 124 -9.86 2.16 9.35
CA PRO A 124 -9.83 3.50 9.89
C PRO A 124 -11.05 4.31 9.40
N PRO A 125 -11.55 5.26 10.21
CA PRO A 125 -12.66 6.10 9.81
C PRO A 125 -12.22 6.99 8.64
N ILE A 126 -12.92 6.89 7.51
CA ILE A 126 -12.70 7.84 6.41
C ILE A 126 -13.45 9.13 6.79
N GLU A 127 -12.72 10.17 7.18
CA GLU A 127 -13.33 11.45 7.53
C GLU A 127 -14.19 11.99 6.38
N ARG A 128 -15.27 12.70 6.75
CA ARG A 128 -16.19 13.30 5.76
C ARG A 128 -15.52 14.35 4.88
N SER A 129 -14.36 14.87 5.30
CA SER A 129 -13.49 15.79 4.53
C SER A 129 -12.95 15.10 3.27
N VAL A 130 -12.49 13.85 3.37
CA VAL A 130 -12.06 13.01 2.23
C VAL A 130 -13.22 12.77 1.26
N HIS A 131 -14.43 12.56 1.79
CA HIS A 131 -15.64 12.34 0.98
C HIS A 131 -16.10 13.55 0.16
N ARG A 132 -15.68 14.78 0.51
CA ARG A 132 -16.31 15.99 -0.04
C ARG A 132 -15.71 16.52 -1.33
N ALA A 133 -14.50 16.13 -1.74
CA ALA A 133 -13.91 16.75 -2.93
C ALA A 133 -12.77 16.02 -3.66
N ARG A 134 -12.11 15.01 -3.09
CA ARG A 134 -10.93 14.43 -3.74
C ARG A 134 -10.91 12.91 -3.67
N VAL A 135 -10.77 12.32 -4.85
CA VAL A 135 -10.02 11.07 -4.97
C VAL A 135 -8.65 11.35 -4.39
N LEU A 136 -8.21 10.55 -3.41
CA LEU A 136 -6.87 10.74 -2.83
C LEU A 136 -5.82 10.35 -3.86
N GLN A 137 -6.03 9.21 -4.53
CA GLN A 137 -5.06 8.64 -5.44
C GLN A 137 -5.79 7.80 -6.50
N ASP A 138 -5.65 8.11 -7.78
CA ASP A 138 -6.39 7.46 -8.89
C ASP A 138 -5.50 6.65 -9.84
N THR A 139 -4.27 6.31 -9.44
CA THR A 139 -3.36 5.57 -10.33
C THR A 139 -3.01 4.18 -9.82
N LEU A 140 -3.31 3.83 -8.55
CA LEU A 140 -3.05 2.50 -8.01
C LEU A 140 -4.02 1.51 -8.65
N VAL A 141 -3.46 0.56 -9.41
CA VAL A 141 -4.22 -0.46 -10.15
C VAL A 141 -4.01 -1.86 -9.61
N GLN A 142 -2.86 -2.11 -8.96
CA GLN A 142 -2.48 -3.43 -8.48
C GLN A 142 -1.96 -3.39 -7.04
N TRP A 143 -2.47 -4.30 -6.21
CA TRP A 143 -1.96 -4.55 -4.87
C TRP A 143 -1.69 -6.03 -4.62
N THR A 144 -0.43 -6.37 -4.42
CA THR A 144 0.01 -7.66 -3.93
C THR A 144 -0.01 -7.68 -2.40
N ILE A 145 -1.00 -8.38 -1.83
CA ILE A 145 -1.33 -8.34 -0.39
C ILE A 145 -0.48 -9.26 0.47
N GLY A 146 0.19 -10.26 -0.11
CA GLY A 146 0.87 -11.30 0.64
C GLY A 146 -0.07 -11.94 1.68
N ARG A 147 0.39 -12.05 2.93
CA ARG A 147 -0.40 -12.58 4.07
C ARG A 147 -1.04 -11.48 4.92
N SER A 148 -1.63 -10.48 4.27
CA SER A 148 -2.32 -9.40 4.97
C SER A 148 -3.51 -9.94 5.79
N LEU A 149 -3.66 -9.45 7.02
CA LEU A 149 -4.75 -9.85 7.90
C LEU A 149 -6.04 -9.13 7.51
N ILE A 150 -7.19 -9.79 7.64
CA ILE A 150 -8.49 -9.20 7.32
C ILE A 150 -9.60 -9.84 8.16
N THR A 151 -10.59 -9.03 8.53
CA THR A 151 -11.77 -9.47 9.30
C THR A 151 -13.10 -9.10 8.66
N SER A 152 -13.12 -8.08 7.79
CA SER A 152 -14.35 -7.57 7.18
C SER A 152 -14.15 -7.16 5.71
N PRO A 153 -14.28 -8.10 4.77
CA PRO A 153 -14.07 -7.86 3.34
C PRO A 153 -14.82 -6.66 2.79
N LEU A 154 -16.12 -6.56 3.09
CA LEU A 154 -16.94 -5.46 2.61
C LEU A 154 -16.49 -4.09 3.12
N GLN A 155 -16.09 -3.98 4.39
CA GLN A 155 -15.62 -2.70 4.94
C GLN A 155 -14.27 -2.30 4.34
N VAL A 156 -13.38 -3.28 4.12
CA VAL A 156 -12.10 -3.06 3.44
C VAL A 156 -12.31 -2.64 1.98
N ALA A 157 -13.17 -3.32 1.21
CA ALA A 157 -13.48 -2.94 -0.17
C ALA A 157 -14.08 -1.53 -0.28
N ARG A 158 -14.99 -1.18 0.65
CA ARG A 158 -15.53 0.19 0.75
C ARG A 158 -14.43 1.19 1.05
N PHE A 159 -13.49 0.86 1.93
CA PHE A 159 -12.38 1.73 2.26
C PHE A 159 -11.44 1.94 1.07
N LEU A 160 -11.00 0.85 0.43
CA LEU A 160 -10.09 0.88 -0.73
C LEU A 160 -10.68 1.65 -1.90
N SER A 161 -11.93 1.37 -2.29
CA SER A 161 -12.63 2.13 -3.35
C SER A 161 -12.77 3.63 -3.06
N ALA A 162 -12.63 4.06 -1.80
CA ALA A 162 -12.64 5.47 -1.43
C ALA A 162 -11.36 6.18 -1.84
N ILE A 163 -10.23 5.51 -1.58
CA ILE A 163 -8.91 6.11 -1.61
C ILE A 163 -8.14 5.75 -2.88
N PHE A 164 -8.44 4.59 -3.46
CA PHE A 164 -7.90 4.02 -4.70
C PHE A 164 -9.05 3.54 -5.59
N PRO A 165 -9.79 4.45 -6.26
CA PRO A 165 -10.92 4.05 -7.08
C PRO A 165 -10.51 3.18 -8.26
N GLU A 166 -9.28 3.31 -8.80
CA GLU A 166 -8.82 2.51 -9.95
C GLU A 166 -8.19 1.16 -9.57
N LEU A 167 -8.16 0.80 -8.28
CA LEU A 167 -7.64 -0.50 -7.83
C LEU A 167 -8.57 -1.60 -8.32
N ASP A 168 -8.03 -2.55 -9.08
CA ASP A 168 -8.79 -3.60 -9.77
C ASP A 168 -8.18 -5.00 -9.64
N ASP A 169 -6.87 -5.09 -9.36
CA ASP A 169 -6.15 -6.36 -9.19
C ASP A 169 -5.62 -6.47 -7.76
N ILE A 170 -6.19 -7.42 -7.00
CA ILE A 170 -5.69 -7.79 -5.67
C ILE A 170 -5.23 -9.24 -5.73
N ASN A 171 -3.92 -9.45 -5.60
CA ASN A 171 -3.35 -10.79 -5.71
C ASN A 171 -2.45 -11.17 -4.54
N GLN A 172 -2.32 -12.48 -4.33
CA GLN A 172 -1.27 -13.02 -3.48
C GLN A 172 -0.03 -13.33 -4.31
N GLU A 173 1.12 -13.07 -3.73
CA GLU A 173 2.39 -13.41 -4.35
C GLU A 173 2.55 -14.93 -4.44
N ALA A 174 2.83 -15.43 -5.65
CA ALA A 174 2.98 -16.86 -5.96
C ALA A 174 4.06 -17.55 -5.11
N GLU A 175 5.05 -16.82 -4.59
CA GLU A 175 6.07 -17.39 -3.70
C GLU A 175 5.51 -17.86 -2.34
N TYR A 176 4.27 -17.51 -1.98
CA TYR A 176 3.60 -17.97 -0.75
C TYR A 176 2.69 -19.19 -0.96
N SER A 177 2.41 -19.59 -2.21
CA SER A 177 1.53 -20.73 -2.50
C SER A 177 2.22 -22.10 -2.40
N ASP A 178 3.55 -22.14 -2.42
CA ASP A 178 4.34 -23.39 -2.44
C ASP A 178 4.71 -23.91 -1.04
N ASP A 179 4.29 -23.24 0.03
CA ASP A 179 4.50 -23.75 1.37
C ASP A 179 3.49 -24.89 1.65
N GLU A 180 3.95 -26.15 1.64
CA GLU A 180 3.17 -27.40 1.86
C GLU A 180 2.33 -27.47 3.16
N ASP A 181 2.41 -26.47 4.05
CA ASP A 181 1.66 -26.37 5.30
C ASP A 181 0.73 -25.14 5.28
N GLY A 182 -0.13 -24.99 4.28
CA GLY A 182 -1.25 -24.04 4.34
C GLY A 182 -2.12 -24.37 5.54
N ASN A 183 -2.29 -23.43 6.47
CA ASN A 183 -3.21 -23.62 7.60
C ASN A 183 -4.58 -23.01 7.28
N GLU A 184 -5.64 -23.51 7.90
CA GLU A 184 -7.03 -23.06 7.68
C GLU A 184 -7.19 -21.53 7.73
N GLY A 185 -6.44 -20.85 8.59
CA GLY A 185 -6.47 -19.38 8.68
C GLY A 185 -5.92 -18.64 7.46
N ASP A 186 -4.97 -19.22 6.72
CA ASP A 186 -4.44 -18.63 5.48
C ASP A 186 -5.48 -18.75 4.35
N GLU A 187 -6.18 -19.89 4.28
CA GLU A 187 -7.27 -20.12 3.31
C GLU A 187 -8.49 -19.23 3.58
N GLU A 188 -8.85 -19.04 4.85
CA GLU A 188 -9.94 -18.14 5.23
C GLU A 188 -9.62 -16.69 4.85
N ALA A 189 -8.40 -16.22 5.17
CA ALA A 189 -7.96 -14.88 4.80
C ALA A 189 -7.90 -14.70 3.27
N LEU A 190 -7.41 -15.72 2.54
CA LEU A 190 -7.43 -15.76 1.07
C LEU A 190 -8.84 -15.52 0.51
N SER A 191 -9.82 -16.31 0.97
CA SER A 191 -11.22 -16.19 0.55
C SER A 191 -11.79 -14.80 0.88
N MET A 192 -11.43 -14.25 2.04
CA MET A 192 -11.84 -12.89 2.42
C MET A 192 -11.25 -11.81 1.47
N TRP A 193 -10.04 -11.99 0.95
CA TRP A 193 -9.45 -11.06 -0.01
C TRP A 193 -10.02 -11.22 -1.43
N GLU A 194 -10.38 -12.43 -1.83
CA GLU A 194 -11.17 -12.66 -3.07
C GLU A 194 -12.53 -11.95 -3.00
N ASP A 195 -13.19 -11.99 -1.82
CA ASP A 195 -14.41 -11.22 -1.58
C ASP A 195 -14.18 -9.71 -1.73
N VAL A 196 -13.04 -9.18 -1.24
CA VAL A 196 -12.69 -7.75 -1.42
C VAL A 196 -12.61 -7.40 -2.90
N GLU A 197 -11.87 -8.19 -3.69
CA GLU A 197 -11.71 -7.99 -5.13
C GLU A 197 -13.07 -8.03 -5.84
N MET A 198 -13.94 -8.97 -5.48
CA MET A 198 -15.32 -9.05 -6.00
C MET A 198 -16.16 -7.81 -5.64
N PHE A 199 -15.97 -7.23 -4.45
CA PHE A 199 -16.74 -6.07 -4.00
C PHE A 199 -16.24 -4.73 -4.57
N LEU A 200 -14.98 -4.64 -5.01
CA LEU A 200 -14.37 -3.40 -5.50
C LEU A 200 -15.15 -2.74 -6.65
N PRO A 201 -15.51 -3.45 -7.74
CA PRO A 201 -16.25 -2.85 -8.85
C PRO A 201 -17.59 -2.26 -8.42
N LYS A 202 -18.32 -2.97 -7.53
CA LYS A 202 -19.62 -2.48 -7.04
C LYS A 202 -19.47 -1.25 -6.16
N CYS A 203 -18.45 -1.22 -5.31
CA CYS A 203 -18.17 -0.05 -4.49
C CYS A 203 -17.73 1.16 -5.34
N ARG A 204 -16.96 0.93 -6.42
CA ARG A 204 -16.56 1.95 -7.39
C ARG A 204 -17.78 2.57 -8.08
N GLU A 205 -18.69 1.74 -8.61
CA GLU A 205 -19.93 2.18 -9.25
C GLU A 205 -20.77 3.07 -8.32
N ILE A 206 -21.00 2.63 -7.07
CA ILE A 206 -21.76 3.40 -6.07
C ILE A 206 -21.11 4.77 -5.83
N ARG A 207 -19.77 4.82 -5.72
CA ARG A 207 -19.05 6.07 -5.48
C ARG A 207 -19.10 7.01 -6.68
N GLU A 208 -19.06 6.49 -7.91
CA GLU A 208 -19.22 7.29 -9.12
C GLU A 208 -20.60 7.95 -9.17
N GLU A 209 -21.65 7.20 -8.84
CA GLU A 209 -23.01 7.71 -8.71
C GLU A 209 -23.09 8.80 -7.63
N GLU A 210 -22.58 8.54 -6.42
CA GLU A 210 -22.56 9.52 -5.32
C GLU A 210 -21.84 10.82 -5.71
N ARG A 211 -20.69 10.72 -6.39
CA ARG A 211 -19.93 11.88 -6.90
C ARG A 211 -20.72 12.63 -7.99
N PHE A 212 -21.41 11.92 -8.87
CA PHE A 212 -22.24 12.50 -9.91
C PHE A 212 -23.41 13.30 -9.31
N TRP A 213 -24.17 12.71 -8.39
CA TRP A 213 -25.30 13.37 -7.71
C TRP A 213 -24.84 14.52 -6.81
N GLY A 214 -23.69 14.38 -6.15
CA GLY A 214 -23.07 15.43 -5.34
C GLY A 214 -22.72 16.67 -6.17
N ARG A 215 -22.09 16.49 -7.34
CA ARG A 215 -21.75 17.59 -8.27
C ARG A 215 -22.99 18.31 -8.79
N GLN A 216 -24.04 17.58 -9.18
CA GLN A 216 -25.30 18.20 -9.63
C GLN A 216 -25.96 19.04 -8.54
N SER A 217 -25.98 18.54 -7.30
CA SER A 217 -26.59 19.23 -6.17
C SER A 217 -25.85 20.54 -5.83
N GLN A 218 -24.51 20.52 -5.86
CA GLN A 218 -23.69 21.72 -5.66
C GLN A 218 -23.85 22.75 -6.79
N ALA A 219 -23.92 22.31 -8.05
CA ALA A 219 -24.13 23.20 -9.19
C ALA A 219 -25.47 23.93 -9.12
N ARG A 220 -26.55 23.21 -8.74
CA ARG A 220 -27.88 23.80 -8.52
C ARG A 220 -27.88 24.84 -7.40
N SER A 221 -27.22 24.55 -6.28
CA SER A 221 -27.11 25.48 -5.14
C SER A 221 -26.33 26.74 -5.49
N ARG A 222 -25.26 26.64 -6.29
CA ARG A 222 -24.48 27.81 -6.76
C ARG A 222 -25.26 28.69 -7.72
N ALA A 223 -26.00 28.11 -8.67
CA ALA A 223 -26.83 28.86 -9.61
C ALA A 223 -27.91 29.69 -8.89
N GLN A 224 -28.58 29.11 -7.90
CA GLN A 224 -29.58 29.81 -7.08
C GLN A 224 -29.00 30.94 -6.22
N SER A 225 -27.71 30.89 -5.89
CA SER A 225 -27.03 31.91 -5.07
C SER A 225 -26.52 33.10 -5.90
N GLN A 226 -26.53 33.01 -7.23
CA GLN A 226 -26.08 34.07 -8.16
C GLN A 226 -27.24 34.89 -8.76
N GLU A 227 -28.49 34.46 -8.54
CA GLU A 227 -29.71 35.17 -8.99
C GLU A 227 -30.30 36.11 -7.92
N LEU A 228 -29.65 36.23 -6.76
CA LEU A 228 -29.99 37.10 -5.63
C LEU A 228 -28.95 38.21 -5.47
#